data_AF-A0A1H4LF36-F1
#
_entry.id   AF-A0A1H4LF36-F1
#
_cell.length_a   1.000
_cell.length_b   1.000
_cell.length_c   1.000
_cell.angle_alpha   90.00
_cell.angle_beta   90.00
_cell.angle_gamma   90.00
#
_symmetry.space_group_name_H-M   'P 1'
#
loop_
_entity.id
_entity.type
_entity.pdbx_description
1 polymer ?
#
loop_
_entity_poly.entity_id
_entity_poly.type
_entity_poly.pdbx_seq_one_letter_code
_entity_poly.pdbx_strand_id
1 'polypeptide(L)'
;MKTKIVCLVFILFAMISYAQNTLEIPAQNISTDDGVAYRLFSTKNMYTFIKLDTRNGRMWQVQWSTKGRDYRFQTTLSDINLVNKEEEQNGRFFLYPTTNIYNFVLLDQIDGRAWQVQWSLDAEDRMLIRIY
;
A
#
# COMPACT_ATOMS: atom_id res chain seq x y z
N MET A 1 21.27 49.02 -7.55
CA MET A 1 20.56 48.01 -8.38
C MET A 1 21.13 46.61 -8.23
N LYS A 2 22.47 46.43 -8.30
CA LYS A 2 23.13 45.11 -8.20
C LYS A 2 22.81 44.32 -6.92
N THR A 3 22.83 44.95 -5.74
CA THR A 3 22.52 44.29 -4.46
C THR A 3 21.08 43.78 -4.36
N LYS A 4 20.11 44.54 -4.91
CA LYS A 4 18.70 44.13 -4.93
C LYS A 4 18.47 42.89 -5.80
N ILE A 5 19.21 42.76 -6.90
CA ILE A 5 19.15 41.60 -7.79
C ILE A 5 19.75 40.36 -7.11
N VAL A 6 20.86 40.50 -6.39
CA VAL A 6 21.48 39.39 -5.63
C VAL A 6 20.54 38.88 -4.54
N CYS A 7 19.90 39.77 -3.77
CA CYS A 7 18.91 39.37 -2.77
C CYS A 7 17.70 38.66 -3.40
N LEU A 8 17.22 39.12 -4.55
CA LEU A 8 16.10 38.49 -5.27
C LEU A 8 16.44 37.07 -5.71
N VAL A 9 17.64 36.84 -6.25
CA VAL A 9 18.10 35.51 -6.66
C VAL A 9 18.19 34.57 -5.45
N PHE A 10 18.69 35.06 -4.31
CA PHE A 10 18.79 34.26 -3.09
C PHE A 10 17.41 33.85 -2.53
N ILE A 11 16.42 34.75 -2.59
CA ILE A 11 15.04 34.47 -2.17
C ILE A 11 14.38 33.44 -3.10
N LEU A 12 14.58 33.56 -4.42
CA LEU A 12 14.07 32.61 -5.39
C LEU A 12 14.70 31.21 -5.21
N PHE A 13 15.99 31.13 -4.88
CA PHE A 13 16.67 29.87 -4.60
C PHE A 13 16.17 29.19 -3.31
N ALA A 14 15.89 29.99 -2.27
CA ALA A 14 15.31 29.49 -1.02
C ALA A 14 13.90 28.90 -1.24
N MET A 15 13.06 29.53 -2.07
CA MET A 15 11.70 29.03 -2.39
C MET A 15 11.72 27.69 -3.12
N ILE A 16 12.72 27.44 -3.97
CA ILE A 16 12.87 26.15 -4.69
C ILE A 16 13.26 25.02 -3.73
N SER A 17 13.96 25.33 -2.63
CA SER A 17 14.39 24.33 -1.65
C SER A 17 13.23 23.76 -0.81
N TYR A 18 12.13 24.51 -0.66
CA TYR A 18 10.93 24.04 0.05
C TYR A 18 9.98 23.20 -0.80
N ALA A 19 10.21 23.09 -2.12
CA ALA A 19 9.38 22.31 -3.03
C ALA A 19 9.82 20.84 -3.17
N GLN A 20 10.55 20.29 -2.18
CA GLN A 20 10.82 18.86 -2.14
C GLN A 20 9.50 18.12 -1.92
N ASN A 21 8.95 17.54 -3.01
CA ASN A 21 7.82 16.62 -2.92
C ASN A 21 8.20 15.48 -1.98
N THR A 22 7.64 15.48 -0.77
CA THR A 22 7.75 14.36 0.15
C THR A 22 7.01 13.19 -0.49
N LEU A 23 7.70 12.07 -0.72
CA LEU A 23 7.04 10.83 -1.09
C LEU A 23 6.30 10.31 0.15
N GLU A 24 5.07 10.78 0.35
CA GLU A 24 4.28 10.39 1.52
C GLU A 24 3.73 8.98 1.36
N ILE A 25 3.77 8.20 2.43
CA ILE A 25 3.15 6.88 2.52
C ILE A 25 1.65 7.07 2.82
N PRO A 26 0.73 6.29 2.22
CA PRO A 26 -0.70 6.41 2.55
C PRO A 26 -0.93 6.18 4.04
N ALA A 27 -1.62 7.13 4.68
CA ALA A 27 -2.03 6.98 6.08
C ALA A 27 -2.89 5.72 6.24
N GLN A 28 -2.40 4.79 7.04
CA GLN A 28 -3.07 3.54 7.37
C GLN A 28 -3.89 3.76 8.64
N ASN A 29 -5.14 4.21 8.52
CA ASN A 29 -6.07 4.34 9.64
C ASN A 29 -6.66 2.98 10.01
N ILE A 30 -5.80 2.06 10.48
CA ILE A 30 -6.20 0.69 10.76
C ILE A 30 -6.22 0.45 12.27
N SER A 31 -7.22 -0.30 12.73
CA SER A 31 -7.35 -0.71 14.13
C SER A 31 -6.05 -1.32 14.66
N THR A 32 -5.76 -1.10 15.94
CA THR A 32 -4.63 -1.76 16.63
C THR A 32 -4.93 -3.22 17.01
N ASP A 33 -6.16 -3.69 16.77
CA ASP A 33 -6.57 -5.08 17.00
C ASP A 33 -5.87 -6.03 16.02
N ASP A 34 -4.90 -6.80 16.52
CA ASP A 34 -4.15 -7.80 15.78
C ASP A 34 -4.96 -9.09 15.56
N GLY A 35 -6.04 -9.32 16.30
CA GLY A 35 -6.85 -10.55 16.25
C GLY A 35 -7.90 -10.62 15.14
N VAL A 36 -7.89 -9.72 14.16
CA VAL A 36 -8.91 -9.66 13.10
C VAL A 36 -8.59 -10.56 11.91
N ALA A 37 -9.59 -11.26 11.36
CA ALA A 37 -9.42 -12.15 10.20
C ALA A 37 -9.23 -11.41 8.86
N TYR A 38 -9.77 -10.20 8.74
CA TYR A 38 -9.64 -9.40 7.52
C TYR A 38 -9.23 -7.97 7.85
N ARG A 39 -8.36 -7.41 7.02
CA ARG A 39 -7.86 -6.04 7.18
C ARG A 39 -7.83 -5.33 5.82
N LEU A 40 -8.13 -4.04 5.82
CA LEU A 40 -8.14 -3.20 4.63
C LEU A 40 -6.98 -2.19 4.71
N PHE A 41 -6.19 -2.10 3.64
CA PHE A 41 -5.03 -1.22 3.55
C PHE A 41 -5.24 -0.20 2.44
N SER A 42 -5.03 1.08 2.74
CA SER A 42 -5.18 2.17 1.78
C SER A 42 -4.00 2.20 0.83
N THR A 43 -4.25 2.43 -0.46
CA THR A 43 -3.20 2.74 -1.44
C THR A 43 -3.07 4.26 -1.61
N LYS A 44 -2.09 4.73 -2.40
CA LYS A 44 -2.06 6.16 -2.78
C LYS A 44 -3.21 6.54 -3.72
N ASN A 45 -3.82 5.58 -4.40
CA ASN A 45 -5.08 5.81 -5.09
C ASN A 45 -6.22 5.77 -4.05
N MET A 46 -6.84 6.92 -3.79
CA MET A 46 -7.90 7.04 -2.79
C MET A 46 -9.13 6.15 -3.05
N TYR A 47 -9.32 5.65 -4.28
CA TYR A 47 -10.40 4.73 -4.63
C TYR A 47 -10.04 3.27 -4.40
N THR A 48 -8.75 2.95 -4.28
CA THR A 48 -8.24 1.58 -4.29
C THR A 48 -7.65 1.19 -2.93
N PHE A 49 -8.03 0.01 -2.48
CA PHE A 49 -7.57 -0.62 -1.25
C PHE A 49 -7.13 -2.05 -1.52
N ILE A 50 -6.31 -2.61 -0.63
CA ILE A 50 -6.03 -4.04 -0.58
C ILE A 50 -6.72 -4.63 0.65
N LYS A 51 -7.61 -5.59 0.44
CA LYS A 51 -8.21 -6.41 1.50
C LYS A 51 -7.36 -7.66 1.67
N LEU A 52 -6.83 -7.86 2.87
CA LEU A 52 -6.01 -9.01 3.24
C LEU A 52 -6.82 -9.95 4.15
N ASP A 53 -6.81 -11.24 3.85
CA ASP A 53 -7.09 -12.30 4.83
C ASP A 53 -5.82 -12.50 5.66
N THR A 54 -5.84 -12.03 6.90
CA THR A 54 -4.67 -12.00 7.78
C THR A 54 -4.25 -13.39 8.23
N ARG A 55 -5.07 -14.42 8.00
CA ARG A 55 -4.80 -15.79 8.42
C ARG A 55 -3.88 -16.55 7.48
N ASN A 56 -4.05 -16.32 6.17
CA ASN A 56 -3.41 -17.11 5.12
C ASN A 56 -2.71 -16.28 4.02
N GLY A 57 -2.84 -14.96 4.04
CA GLY A 57 -2.16 -14.08 3.09
C GLY A 57 -2.91 -13.88 1.77
N ARG A 58 -4.08 -14.52 1.57
CA ARG A 58 -4.93 -14.23 0.41
C ARG A 58 -5.40 -12.79 0.43
N MET A 59 -5.48 -12.18 -0.74
CA MET A 59 -5.81 -10.76 -0.81
C MET A 59 -6.54 -10.36 -2.10
N TRP A 60 -7.29 -9.28 -1.99
CA TRP A 60 -8.11 -8.73 -3.05
C TRP A 60 -7.87 -7.24 -3.19
N GLN A 61 -7.86 -6.76 -4.43
CA GLN A 61 -8.03 -5.34 -4.69
C GLN A 61 -9.51 -4.99 -4.51
N VAL A 62 -9.78 -3.93 -3.75
CA VAL A 62 -11.12 -3.37 -3.51
C VAL A 62 -11.15 -1.96 -4.05
N GLN A 63 -12.14 -1.64 -4.88
CA GLN A 63 -12.35 -0.31 -5.41
C GLN A 63 -13.75 0.22 -5.09
N TRP A 64 -13.82 1.45 -4.58
CA TRP A 64 -15.08 2.17 -4.36
C TRP A 64 -15.24 3.32 -5.34
N SER A 65 -16.48 3.76 -5.55
CA SER A 65 -16.81 4.87 -6.45
C SER A 65 -18.20 5.42 -6.16
N THR A 66 -18.39 6.71 -6.45
CA THR A 66 -19.70 7.38 -6.46
C THR A 66 -20.38 7.36 -7.83
N LYS A 67 -19.67 6.93 -8.90
CA LYS A 67 -20.13 7.00 -10.29
C LYS A 67 -21.04 5.84 -10.74
N GLY A 68 -21.27 4.83 -9.90
CA GLY A 68 -22.15 3.70 -10.23
C GLY A 68 -21.63 2.35 -9.76
N ARG A 69 -22.34 1.26 -10.12
CA ARG A 69 -21.95 -0.12 -9.79
C ARG A 69 -20.75 -0.60 -10.61
N ASP A 70 -20.61 -0.15 -11.85
CA ASP A 70 -19.56 -0.60 -12.77
C ASP A 70 -18.14 -0.18 -12.33
N TYR A 71 -18.05 0.83 -11.47
CA TYR A 71 -16.79 1.33 -10.90
C TYR A 71 -16.54 0.87 -9.46
N ARG A 72 -17.38 -0.04 -8.93
CA ARG A 72 -17.27 -0.63 -7.59
C ARG A 72 -17.07 -2.12 -7.71
N PHE A 73 -15.89 -2.60 -7.34
CA PHE A 73 -15.56 -4.01 -7.52
C PHE A 73 -14.58 -4.50 -6.47
N GLN A 74 -14.54 -5.82 -6.33
CA GLN A 74 -13.48 -6.53 -5.66
C GLN A 74 -12.95 -7.59 -6.62
N THR A 75 -11.63 -7.66 -6.80
CA THR A 75 -10.97 -8.64 -7.67
C THR A 75 -9.80 -9.27 -6.95
N THR A 76 -9.52 -10.53 -7.25
CA THR A 76 -8.41 -11.27 -6.63
C THR A 76 -7.08 -10.63 -7.00
N LEU A 77 -6.27 -10.32 -5.99
CA LEU A 77 -4.87 -9.93 -6.19
C LEU A 77 -3.98 -11.15 -6.00
N SER A 78 -4.22 -11.94 -4.95
CA SER A 78 -3.61 -13.27 -4.79
C SER A 78 -4.58 -14.22 -4.10
N ASP A 79 -4.73 -15.41 -4.66
CA ASP A 79 -5.49 -16.54 -4.12
C ASP A 79 -4.58 -17.62 -3.48
N ILE A 80 -3.27 -17.38 -3.43
CA ILE A 80 -2.29 -18.30 -2.86
C ILE A 80 -2.40 -18.29 -1.33
N ASN A 81 -2.59 -19.47 -0.73
CA ASN A 81 -2.43 -19.65 0.71
C ASN A 81 -0.93 -19.74 1.02
N LEU A 82 -0.41 -18.86 1.87
CA LEU A 82 1.01 -18.84 2.24
C LEU A 82 1.37 -19.83 3.35
N VAL A 83 0.36 -20.46 3.95
CA VAL A 83 0.43 -21.38 5.09
C VAL A 83 -0.64 -22.46 4.96
N ASN A 84 -0.45 -23.57 5.66
CA ASN A 84 -1.47 -24.62 5.71
C ASN A 84 -2.63 -24.23 6.65
N LYS A 85 -3.74 -24.94 6.54
CA LYS A 85 -4.98 -24.63 7.29
C LYS A 85 -4.79 -24.70 8.80
N GLU A 86 -3.91 -25.59 9.26
CA GLU A 86 -3.59 -25.80 10.67
C GLU A 86 -2.74 -24.66 11.26
N GLU A 87 -2.09 -23.89 10.40
CA GLU A 87 -1.22 -22.78 10.75
C GLU A 87 -1.87 -21.39 10.52
N GLU A 88 -3.13 -21.39 10.07
CA GLU A 88 -3.92 -20.17 9.92
C GLU A 88 -4.19 -19.55 11.30
N GLN A 89 -3.78 -18.29 11.47
CA GLN A 89 -4.02 -17.54 12.71
C GLN A 89 -4.41 -16.11 12.37
N ASN A 90 -5.48 -15.59 12.99
CA ASN A 90 -5.87 -14.19 12.81
C ASN A 90 -4.68 -13.28 13.14
N GLY A 91 -4.43 -12.30 12.28
CA GLY A 91 -3.33 -11.36 12.46
C GLY A 91 -1.97 -11.85 11.99
N ARG A 92 -1.82 -13.09 11.51
CA ARG A 92 -0.52 -13.61 11.09
C ARG A 92 0.12 -12.75 10.01
N PHE A 93 -0.64 -12.30 9.03
CA PHE A 93 -0.14 -11.51 7.91
C PHE A 93 -0.51 -10.03 8.02
N PHE A 94 0.43 -9.15 7.68
CA PHE A 94 0.24 -7.70 7.65
C PHE A 94 0.91 -7.04 6.44
N LEU A 95 0.25 -6.05 5.84
CA LEU A 95 0.78 -5.28 4.72
C LEU A 95 1.38 -3.95 5.18
N TYR A 96 2.60 -3.69 4.74
CA TYR A 96 3.30 -2.43 4.94
C TYR A 96 3.34 -1.65 3.61
N PRO A 97 2.75 -0.45 3.55
CA PRO A 97 2.77 0.36 2.33
C PRO A 97 4.19 0.85 2.02
N THR A 98 4.49 1.00 0.74
CA THR A 98 5.72 1.64 0.27
C THR A 98 5.45 3.06 -0.23
N THR A 99 6.51 3.78 -0.59
CA THR A 99 6.38 5.06 -1.30
C THR A 99 5.93 4.88 -2.76
N ASN A 100 5.99 3.67 -3.32
CA ASN A 100 5.46 3.34 -4.64
C ASN A 100 3.95 3.00 -4.52
N ILE A 101 3.12 3.63 -5.36
CA ILE A 101 1.66 3.48 -5.32
C ILE A 101 1.19 2.03 -5.50
N TYR A 102 1.91 1.23 -6.28
CA TYR A 102 1.53 -0.13 -6.65
C TYR A 102 2.05 -1.20 -5.69
N ASN A 103 3.04 -0.86 -4.83
CA ASN A 103 3.80 -1.86 -4.09
C ASN A 103 3.60 -1.79 -2.57
N PHE A 104 3.52 -2.97 -1.96
CA PHE A 104 3.50 -3.20 -0.52
C PHE A 104 4.50 -4.30 -0.17
N VAL A 105 4.88 -4.36 1.11
CA VAL A 105 5.59 -5.51 1.69
C VAL A 105 4.61 -6.26 2.58
N LEU A 106 4.37 -7.53 2.28
CA LEU A 106 3.63 -8.44 3.18
C LEU A 106 4.63 -9.06 4.15
N LEU A 107 4.31 -9.05 5.44
CA LEU A 107 5.08 -9.71 6.50
C LEU A 107 4.24 -10.82 7.13
N ASP A 108 4.81 -12.02 7.24
CA ASP A 108 4.38 -13.04 8.18
C ASP A 108 4.92 -12.65 9.57
N GLN A 109 4.03 -12.20 10.45
CA GLN A 109 4.36 -11.70 11.78
C GLN A 109 4.77 -12.81 12.75
N ILE A 110 4.62 -14.09 12.37
CA ILE A 110 5.00 -15.24 13.19
C ILE A 110 6.43 -15.69 12.87
N ASP A 111 6.74 -15.93 11.60
CA ASP A 111 8.03 -16.51 11.18
C ASP A 111 8.96 -15.54 10.42
N GLY A 112 8.53 -14.29 10.23
CA GLY A 112 9.35 -13.20 9.69
C GLY A 112 9.53 -13.23 8.18
N ARG A 113 8.90 -14.17 7.47
CA ARG A 113 8.96 -14.26 6.02
C ARG A 113 8.27 -13.04 5.38
N ALA A 114 8.82 -12.54 4.28
CA ALA A 114 8.31 -11.34 3.62
C ALA A 114 8.14 -11.51 2.12
N TRP A 115 7.14 -10.82 1.55
CA TRP A 115 6.85 -10.83 0.12
C TRP A 115 6.66 -9.41 -0.40
N GLN A 116 7.12 -9.17 -1.63
CA GLN A 116 6.67 -8.04 -2.42
C GLN A 116 5.26 -8.31 -2.93
N VAL A 117 4.38 -7.32 -2.76
CA VAL A 117 3.00 -7.33 -3.25
C VAL A 117 2.83 -6.19 -4.23
N GLN A 118 2.37 -6.49 -5.44
CA GLN A 118 2.02 -5.49 -6.45
C GLN A 118 0.54 -5.61 -6.83
N TRP A 119 -0.20 -4.50 -6.75
CA TRP A 119 -1.56 -4.41 -7.30
C TRP A 119 -1.54 -3.68 -8.64
N SER A 120 -2.47 -4.04 -9.52
CA SER A 120 -2.67 -3.41 -10.82
C SER A 120 -4.12 -3.55 -11.27
N LEU A 121 -4.57 -2.59 -12.09
CA LEU A 121 -5.84 -2.71 -12.81
C LEU A 121 -5.80 -3.92 -13.75
N ASP A 122 -4.66 -4.14 -14.40
CA ASP A 122 -4.40 -5.28 -15.27
C ASP A 122 -4.04 -6.50 -14.43
N ALA A 123 -4.78 -7.60 -14.63
CA ALA A 123 -4.63 -8.81 -13.81
C ALA A 123 -3.25 -9.47 -13.96
N GLU A 124 -2.63 -9.35 -15.15
CA GLU A 124 -1.32 -9.94 -15.47
C GLU A 124 -0.16 -9.25 -14.74
N ASP A 125 -0.35 -7.99 -14.33
CA ASP A 125 0.66 -7.20 -13.63
C ASP A 125 0.56 -7.31 -12.09
N ARG A 126 -0.36 -8.15 -11.58
CA ARG A 126 -0.50 -8.40 -10.15
C ARG A 126 0.52 -9.43 -9.72
N MET A 127 1.20 -9.16 -8.60
CA MET A 127 2.34 -9.99 -8.19
C MET A 127 2.36 -10.21 -6.68
N LEU A 128 2.77 -11.42 -6.29
CA LEU A 128 3.15 -11.78 -4.93
C LEU A 128 4.46 -12.57 -5.01
N ILE A 129 5.58 -11.94 -4.69
CA ILE A 129 6.92 -12.50 -4.91
C ILE A 129 7.65 -12.60 -3.58
N ARG A 130 8.23 -13.76 -3.30
CA ARG A 130 8.99 -13.98 -2.07
C ARG A 130 10.30 -13.17 -2.05
N ILE A 131 10.61 -12.56 -0.91
CA ILE A 131 11.89 -11.88 -0.65
C ILE A 131 12.80 -12.86 0.14
N TYR A 132 14.08 -12.95 -0.24
CA TYR A 132 15.11 -13.81 0.34
C TYR A 132 16.31 -13.01 0.84
#